data_AF-A0A0Q0RZ29-F1
#
_entry.id   AF-A0A0Q0RZ29-F1
#
_cell.length_a   1.000
_cell.length_b   1.000
_cell.length_c   1.000
_cell.angle_alpha   90.00
_cell.angle_beta   90.00
_cell.angle_gamma   90.00
#
_symmetry.space_group_name_H-M   'P 1'
#
loop_
_entity.id
_entity.type
_entity.pdbx_description
1 polymer ?
#
loop_
_entity_poly.entity_id
_entity_poly.type
_entity_poly.pdbx_seq_one_letter_code
_entity_poly.pdbx_strand_id
1 'polypeptide(L)'
;MKKIILFLLILFSSCNKEKVKETPGKILKEIPQEASYFKQIKSNDVKLAEPVYGDWLFSHKEKCQTFEQYFRSKHIVPTTDANIIYIRPIGNFNSLQKKQIQLTNEYLEIYFQLKTKTLAPISNNVVPNSARRMTAEGHEQLLAGYLLNDILKEEKPLNRIASMGLSELDLYPKPEWNYVFGLASYRDKVGVSSIYRLQDGELTSENFNLCLSRLLKISSHEIGHMFGLHHCINANCVMNGTNSMEETDMHSIRLCSVCQRKLNSCIPYDNKKRLSDLEKYFKKNDLIDGFDLMKKDIEIIQ
;
A
#
# COMPACT_ATOMS: atom_id res chain seq x y z
N MET A 1 61.44 -61.03 20.29
CA MET A 1 61.94 -60.63 18.95
C MET A 1 60.79 -60.08 18.13
N LYS A 2 60.94 -58.85 17.62
CA LYS A 2 59.94 -58.01 16.94
C LYS A 2 59.34 -58.69 15.68
N LYS A 3 58.05 -58.50 15.43
CA LYS A 3 57.49 -58.37 14.08
C LYS A 3 56.40 -57.29 14.06
N ILE A 4 56.66 -56.25 13.27
CA ILE A 4 55.74 -55.16 12.93
C ILE A 4 54.88 -55.66 11.76
N ILE A 5 53.56 -55.53 11.85
CA ILE A 5 52.64 -55.75 10.73
C ILE A 5 51.95 -54.43 10.40
N LEU A 6 52.19 -53.96 9.19
CA LEU A 6 51.64 -52.76 8.58
C LEU A 6 50.25 -53.09 8.01
N PHE A 7 49.20 -52.40 8.45
CA PHE A 7 47.86 -52.53 7.88
C PHE A 7 47.66 -51.44 6.80
N LEU A 8 47.55 -51.88 5.54
CA LEU A 8 47.06 -51.07 4.43
C LEU A 8 45.53 -51.05 4.43
N LEU A 9 44.93 -49.87 4.52
CA LEU A 9 43.51 -49.63 4.30
C LEU A 9 43.33 -49.05 2.89
N ILE A 10 42.79 -49.87 1.99
CA ILE A 10 42.41 -49.50 0.62
C ILE A 10 41.01 -48.89 0.67
N LEU A 11 40.92 -47.59 0.37
CA LEU A 11 39.66 -46.87 0.15
C LEU A 11 39.22 -47.06 -1.30
N PHE A 12 38.10 -47.76 -1.51
CA PHE A 12 37.47 -47.86 -2.83
C PHE A 12 36.74 -46.56 -3.18
N SER A 13 37.14 -46.01 -4.32
CA SER A 13 36.52 -44.89 -5.02
C SER A 13 35.17 -45.30 -5.63
N SER A 14 34.15 -44.45 -5.47
CA SER A 14 32.98 -44.44 -6.36
C SER A 14 32.60 -43.00 -6.68
N CYS A 15 33.05 -42.54 -7.84
CA CYS A 15 32.58 -41.33 -8.50
C CYS A 15 31.10 -41.45 -8.84
N ASN A 16 30.26 -40.56 -8.32
CA ASN A 16 28.99 -40.23 -8.95
C ASN A 16 29.00 -38.74 -9.32
N LYS A 17 29.16 -38.45 -10.62
CA LYS A 17 29.03 -37.10 -11.18
C LYS A 17 27.54 -36.75 -11.22
N GLU A 18 27.07 -35.99 -10.23
CA GLU A 18 25.79 -35.30 -10.37
C GLU A 18 25.94 -34.21 -11.44
N LYS A 19 25.26 -34.40 -12.57
CA LYS A 19 25.06 -33.36 -13.56
C LYS A 19 24.17 -32.28 -12.93
N VAL A 20 24.77 -31.15 -12.59
CA VAL A 20 24.05 -29.91 -12.30
C VAL A 20 23.22 -29.57 -13.55
N LYS A 21 21.90 -29.67 -13.44
CA LYS A 21 20.98 -29.09 -14.43
C LYS A 21 21.13 -27.58 -14.33
N GLU A 22 21.84 -26.97 -15.26
CA GLU A 22 21.82 -25.54 -15.47
C GLU A 22 20.38 -25.12 -15.79
N THR A 23 19.76 -24.43 -14.84
CA THR A 23 18.52 -23.71 -15.07
C THR A 23 18.82 -22.64 -16.14
N PRO A 24 18.04 -22.51 -17.23
CA PRO A 24 18.28 -21.47 -18.23
C PRO A 24 18.36 -20.11 -17.55
N GLY A 25 19.47 -19.41 -17.75
CA GLY A 25 19.76 -18.14 -17.11
C GLY A 25 18.58 -17.20 -17.25
N LYS A 26 17.97 -16.82 -16.11
CA LYS A 26 16.97 -15.75 -16.08
C LYS A 26 17.63 -14.51 -16.67
N ILE A 27 17.22 -14.10 -17.87
CA ILE A 27 17.61 -12.80 -18.44
C ILE A 27 17.21 -11.76 -17.39
N LEU A 28 18.20 -11.20 -16.69
CA LEU A 28 17.98 -10.17 -15.70
C LEU A 28 17.45 -8.95 -16.46
N LYS A 29 16.25 -8.49 -16.13
CA LYS A 29 15.73 -7.23 -16.69
C LYS A 29 16.75 -6.13 -16.42
N GLU A 30 17.17 -5.45 -17.48
CA GLU A 30 18.03 -4.27 -17.37
C GLU A 30 17.29 -3.20 -16.56
N ILE A 31 17.98 -2.59 -15.60
CA ILE A 31 17.39 -1.57 -14.73
C ILE A 31 17.31 -0.27 -15.52
N PRO A 32 16.10 0.32 -15.71
CA PRO A 32 15.98 1.58 -16.43
C PRO A 32 16.73 2.70 -15.73
N GLN A 33 17.38 3.55 -16.53
CA GLN A 33 18.02 4.76 -16.02
C GLN A 33 16.98 5.65 -15.33
N GLU A 34 17.38 6.25 -14.21
CA GLU A 34 16.53 7.17 -13.49
C GLU A 34 16.27 8.44 -14.30
N ALA A 35 14.99 8.70 -14.59
CA ALA A 35 14.55 9.92 -15.26
C ALA A 35 14.89 11.18 -14.45
N SER A 36 15.16 12.29 -15.15
CA SER A 36 15.52 13.58 -14.55
C SER A 36 14.52 14.05 -13.49
N TYR A 37 13.22 13.82 -13.74
CA TYR A 37 12.14 14.14 -12.81
C TYR A 37 12.38 13.57 -11.40
N PHE A 38 12.62 12.26 -11.27
CA PHE A 38 12.81 11.62 -9.96
C PHE A 38 14.07 12.13 -9.24
N LYS A 39 15.12 12.49 -10.00
CA LYS A 39 16.34 13.08 -9.43
C LYS A 39 16.08 14.46 -8.84
N GLN A 40 15.26 15.29 -9.50
CA GLN A 40 14.95 16.64 -9.05
C GLN A 40 14.11 16.62 -7.77
N ILE A 41 12.99 15.90 -7.79
CA ILE A 41 12.06 15.83 -6.64
C ILE A 41 12.64 15.10 -5.42
N LYS A 42 13.73 14.35 -5.58
CA LYS A 42 14.45 13.69 -4.48
C LYS A 42 14.97 14.69 -3.44
N SER A 43 15.32 15.91 -3.86
CA SER A 43 15.77 16.95 -2.93
C SER A 43 14.67 17.43 -1.97
N ASN A 44 13.39 17.19 -2.30
CA ASN A 44 12.24 17.42 -1.43
C ASN A 44 11.87 16.20 -0.57
N ASP A 45 12.59 15.08 -0.67
CA ASP A 45 12.36 13.93 0.21
C ASP A 45 12.80 14.29 1.64
N VAL A 46 11.86 14.22 2.58
CA VAL A 46 12.13 14.45 4.00
C VAL A 46 12.60 13.15 4.64
N LYS A 47 13.75 13.17 5.34
CA LYS A 47 14.24 12.00 6.08
C LYS A 47 13.25 11.63 7.20
N LEU A 48 13.04 10.34 7.45
CA LEU A 48 12.31 9.90 8.63
C LEU A 48 13.07 10.30 9.91
N ALA A 49 12.31 10.69 10.93
CA ALA A 49 12.84 10.87 12.27
C ALA A 49 13.30 9.52 12.85
N GLU A 50 14.15 9.57 13.88
CA GLU A 50 14.48 8.38 14.64
C GLU A 50 13.21 7.86 15.35
N PRO A 51 12.84 6.56 15.21
CA PRO A 51 11.61 6.04 15.78
C PRO A 51 11.59 6.11 17.30
N VAL A 52 10.47 6.54 17.88
CA VAL A 52 10.23 6.59 19.32
C VAL A 52 9.23 5.52 19.76
N TYR A 53 9.11 5.30 21.09
CA TYR A 53 8.16 4.33 21.63
C TYR A 53 6.74 4.62 21.14
N GLY A 54 6.09 3.59 20.56
CA GLY A 54 4.77 3.70 19.93
C GLY A 54 4.82 3.66 18.40
N ASP A 55 5.88 4.18 17.79
CA ASP A 55 6.02 4.22 16.33
C ASP A 55 6.11 2.82 15.72
N TRP A 56 5.67 2.71 14.47
CA TRP A 56 5.73 1.46 13.70
C TRP A 56 7.15 0.89 13.67
N LEU A 57 8.13 1.70 13.27
CA LEU A 57 9.52 1.28 13.10
C LEU A 57 10.26 1.03 14.42
N PHE A 58 9.73 1.51 15.55
CA PHE A 58 10.28 1.18 16.87
C PHE A 58 10.02 -0.30 17.20
N SER A 59 8.83 -0.79 16.87
CA SER A 59 8.40 -2.16 17.19
C SER A 59 8.62 -3.15 16.03
N HIS A 60 8.69 -2.67 14.79
CA HIS A 60 8.78 -3.49 13.59
C HIS A 60 10.06 -3.20 12.80
N LYS A 61 10.95 -4.20 12.74
CA LYS A 61 12.15 -4.12 11.91
C LYS A 61 11.81 -4.42 10.46
N GLU A 62 11.91 -3.41 9.61
CA GLU A 62 11.63 -3.53 8.18
C GLU A 62 12.88 -3.51 7.32
N LYS A 63 12.80 -4.17 6.16
CA LYS A 63 13.84 -4.11 5.14
C LYS A 63 13.43 -3.08 4.10
N CYS A 64 14.32 -2.12 3.82
CA CYS A 64 14.13 -1.20 2.72
C CYS A 64 14.02 -1.98 1.41
N GLN A 65 12.97 -1.69 0.63
CA GLN A 65 12.83 -2.16 -0.73
C GLN A 65 13.48 -1.12 -1.66
N THR A 66 14.58 -1.44 -2.34
CA THR A 66 15.18 -0.53 -3.34
C THR A 66 14.36 -0.50 -4.63
N PHE A 67 14.65 0.44 -5.54
CA PHE A 67 14.02 0.45 -6.87
C PHE A 67 14.36 -0.82 -7.66
N GLU A 68 15.60 -1.29 -7.63
CA GLU A 68 16.07 -2.48 -8.34
C GLU A 68 15.39 -3.75 -7.82
N GLN A 69 15.22 -3.85 -6.50
CA GLN A 69 14.49 -4.95 -5.87
C GLN A 69 13.02 -4.94 -6.28
N TYR A 70 12.38 -3.77 -6.27
CA TYR A 70 11.01 -3.60 -6.73
C TYR A 70 10.86 -3.99 -8.21
N PHE A 71 11.71 -3.45 -9.09
CA PHE A 71 11.62 -3.64 -10.53
C PHE A 71 11.82 -5.11 -10.95
N ARG A 72 12.64 -5.84 -10.19
CA ARG A 72 12.86 -7.28 -10.39
C ARG A 72 11.80 -8.16 -9.72
N SER A 73 11.00 -7.61 -8.82
CA SER A 73 9.91 -8.34 -8.15
C SER A 73 8.74 -8.56 -9.12
N LYS A 74 7.86 -9.49 -8.76
CA LYS A 74 6.56 -9.60 -9.42
C LYS A 74 5.62 -8.56 -8.81
N HIS A 75 5.10 -7.68 -9.65
CA HIS A 75 4.09 -6.69 -9.30
C HIS A 75 3.07 -6.59 -10.44
N ILE A 76 1.89 -6.06 -10.15
CA ILE A 76 0.85 -5.90 -11.16
C ILE A 76 1.17 -4.72 -12.06
N VAL A 77 0.80 -4.83 -13.33
CA VAL A 77 0.97 -3.80 -14.37
C VAL A 77 -0.37 -3.67 -15.09
N PRO A 78 -0.88 -2.44 -15.34
CA PRO A 78 -2.11 -2.27 -16.09
C PRO A 78 -2.03 -2.83 -17.51
N THR A 79 -3.13 -3.41 -17.97
CA THR A 79 -3.32 -3.93 -19.33
C THR A 79 -4.65 -3.46 -19.89
N THR A 80 -4.95 -3.73 -21.16
CA THR A 80 -6.27 -3.41 -21.75
C THR A 80 -7.42 -4.06 -20.99
N ASP A 81 -7.19 -5.25 -20.41
CA ASP A 81 -8.21 -6.06 -19.72
C ASP A 81 -8.12 -5.96 -18.19
N ALA A 82 -7.21 -5.13 -17.67
CA ALA A 82 -7.06 -4.87 -16.24
C ALA A 82 -6.47 -3.47 -16.03
N ASN A 83 -7.33 -2.46 -15.93
CA ASN A 83 -6.93 -1.05 -15.84
C ASN A 83 -7.90 -0.17 -15.02
N ILE A 84 -8.85 -0.78 -14.29
CA ILE A 84 -9.82 -0.05 -13.47
C ILE A 84 -9.60 -0.38 -12.00
N ILE A 85 -9.43 0.66 -11.18
CA ILE A 85 -9.46 0.57 -9.72
C ILE A 85 -10.92 0.67 -9.29
N TYR A 86 -11.38 -0.29 -8.49
CA TYR A 86 -12.74 -0.26 -7.94
C TYR A 86 -12.72 0.10 -6.46
N ILE A 87 -13.67 0.92 -6.05
CA ILE A 87 -13.99 1.20 -4.64
C ILE A 87 -15.32 0.53 -4.33
N ARG A 88 -15.36 -0.30 -3.30
CA ARG A 88 -16.57 -1.00 -2.83
C ARG A 88 -16.93 -0.50 -1.43
N PRO A 89 -17.91 0.39 -1.29
CA PRO A 89 -18.42 0.77 0.02
C PRO A 89 -19.11 -0.42 0.71
N ILE A 90 -18.80 -0.66 1.98
CA ILE A 90 -19.32 -1.75 2.81
C ILE A 90 -19.91 -1.13 4.08
N GLY A 91 -21.23 -1.02 4.12
CA GLY A 91 -21.98 -0.37 5.19
C GLY A 91 -22.95 0.72 4.71
N ASN A 92 -23.42 1.51 5.67
CA ASN A 92 -24.42 2.56 5.57
C ASN A 92 -23.84 3.98 5.81
N PHE A 93 -23.21 4.53 4.78
CA PHE A 93 -22.55 5.83 4.89
C PHE A 93 -23.53 7.00 4.99
N ASN A 94 -23.24 7.94 5.89
CA ASN A 94 -23.95 9.22 5.98
C ASN A 94 -23.57 10.16 4.81
N SER A 95 -24.17 11.35 4.72
CA SER A 95 -23.94 12.30 3.62
C SER A 95 -22.49 12.76 3.53
N LEU A 96 -21.84 13.04 4.66
CA LEU A 96 -20.44 13.45 4.72
C LEU A 96 -19.51 12.31 4.32
N GLN A 97 -19.71 11.10 4.82
CA GLN A 97 -18.92 9.93 4.45
C GLN A 97 -19.09 9.57 2.96
N LYS A 98 -20.31 9.69 2.41
CA LYS A 98 -20.53 9.55 0.95
C LYS A 98 -19.73 10.58 0.16
N LYS A 99 -19.66 11.82 0.65
CA LYS A 99 -18.83 12.86 0.03
C LYS A 99 -17.34 12.50 0.11
N GLN A 100 -16.86 11.98 1.23
CA GLN A 100 -15.48 11.50 1.36
C GLN A 100 -15.16 10.36 0.38
N ILE A 101 -16.07 9.40 0.20
CA ILE A 101 -15.90 8.31 -0.78
C ILE A 101 -15.79 8.87 -2.20
N GLN A 102 -16.63 9.85 -2.56
CA GLN A 102 -16.55 10.51 -3.85
C GLN A 102 -15.19 11.21 -4.05
N LEU A 103 -14.76 12.01 -3.08
CA LEU A 103 -13.48 12.73 -3.17
C LEU A 103 -12.29 11.77 -3.20
N THR A 104 -12.36 10.67 -2.44
CA THR A 104 -11.36 9.60 -2.47
C THR A 104 -11.27 8.94 -3.85
N ASN A 105 -12.40 8.72 -4.52
CA ASN A 105 -12.40 8.24 -5.91
C ASN A 105 -11.68 9.22 -6.85
N GLU A 106 -12.05 10.51 -6.80
CA GLU A 106 -11.43 11.57 -7.61
C GLU A 106 -9.90 11.62 -7.38
N TYR A 107 -9.47 11.58 -6.12
CA TYR A 107 -8.06 11.56 -5.74
C TYR A 107 -7.34 10.33 -6.29
N LEU A 108 -7.89 9.13 -6.11
CA LEU A 108 -7.25 7.89 -6.53
C LEU A 108 -7.12 7.80 -8.05
N GLU A 109 -8.09 8.31 -8.79
CA GLU A 109 -8.01 8.41 -10.26
C GLU A 109 -6.84 9.31 -10.70
N ILE A 110 -6.67 10.46 -10.05
CA ILE A 110 -5.53 11.36 -10.33
C ILE A 110 -4.20 10.72 -9.88
N TYR A 111 -4.18 10.19 -8.66
CA TYR A 111 -2.99 9.67 -8.00
C TYR A 111 -2.39 8.47 -8.73
N PHE A 112 -3.22 7.56 -9.23
CA PHE A 112 -2.75 6.42 -10.01
C PHE A 112 -2.78 6.68 -11.52
N GLN A 113 -3.43 7.75 -11.99
CA GLN A 113 -3.77 7.97 -13.41
C GLN A 113 -4.41 6.74 -14.05
N LEU A 114 -5.27 6.07 -13.28
CA LEU A 114 -6.06 4.91 -13.70
C LEU A 114 -7.52 5.20 -13.41
N LYS A 115 -8.39 4.76 -14.31
CA LYS A 115 -9.83 4.92 -14.14
C LYS A 115 -10.25 4.32 -12.80
N THR A 116 -10.94 5.11 -11.98
CA THR A 116 -11.42 4.68 -10.67
C THR A 116 -12.94 4.72 -10.64
N LYS A 117 -13.57 3.67 -10.12
CA LYS A 117 -15.05 3.55 -10.09
C LYS A 117 -15.52 3.13 -8.71
N THR A 118 -16.53 3.82 -8.20
CA THR A 118 -17.23 3.41 -6.97
C THR A 118 -18.40 2.52 -7.34
N LEU A 119 -18.42 1.31 -6.80
CA LEU A 119 -19.55 0.38 -6.91
C LEU A 119 -20.69 0.78 -5.97
N ALA A 120 -21.86 0.18 -6.16
CA ALA A 120 -22.95 0.31 -5.19
C ALA A 120 -22.49 -0.16 -3.80
N PRO A 121 -23.01 0.42 -2.70
CA PRO A 121 -22.71 -0.08 -1.37
C PRO A 121 -23.30 -1.49 -1.16
N ILE A 122 -22.65 -2.29 -0.31
CA ILE A 122 -23.20 -3.55 0.22
C ILE A 122 -23.38 -3.45 1.74
N SER A 123 -24.30 -4.25 2.27
CA SER A 123 -24.55 -4.31 3.71
C SER A 123 -23.39 -4.97 4.47
N ASN A 124 -23.16 -4.56 5.71
CA ASN A 124 -22.22 -5.23 6.64
C ASN A 124 -22.61 -6.70 6.92
N ASN A 125 -23.87 -7.09 6.66
CA ASN A 125 -24.37 -8.45 6.86
C ASN A 125 -23.74 -9.50 5.92
N VAL A 126 -22.97 -9.08 4.92
CA VAL A 126 -22.14 -10.00 4.12
C VAL A 126 -21.03 -10.64 4.96
N VAL A 127 -20.68 -10.03 6.10
CA VAL A 127 -19.74 -10.59 7.07
C VAL A 127 -20.53 -11.40 8.10
N PRO A 128 -20.24 -12.69 8.31
CA PRO A 128 -20.94 -13.55 9.26
C PRO A 128 -20.47 -13.28 10.68
N ASN A 129 -21.27 -13.66 11.69
CA ASN A 129 -20.92 -13.48 13.11
C ASN A 129 -19.57 -14.10 13.51
N SER A 130 -19.10 -15.16 12.82
CA SER A 130 -17.78 -15.76 13.06
C SER A 130 -16.60 -14.87 12.64
N ALA A 131 -16.85 -13.82 11.84
CA ALA A 131 -15.85 -12.90 11.30
C ALA A 131 -16.08 -11.45 11.77
N ARG A 132 -16.73 -11.30 12.94
CA ARG A 132 -17.07 -10.02 13.57
C ARG A 132 -16.85 -10.13 15.07
N ARG A 133 -16.59 -9.03 15.75
CA ARG A 133 -16.55 -8.98 17.22
C ARG A 133 -17.05 -7.64 17.75
N MET A 134 -17.55 -7.66 18.98
CA MET A 134 -17.79 -6.45 19.76
C MET A 134 -16.56 -6.16 20.62
N THR A 135 -16.11 -4.90 20.63
CA THR A 135 -15.03 -4.44 21.50
C THR A 135 -15.51 -4.22 22.93
N ALA A 136 -14.57 -4.06 23.86
CA ALA A 136 -14.89 -3.65 25.23
C ALA A 136 -15.51 -2.25 25.28
N GLU A 137 -15.19 -1.39 24.31
CA GLU A 137 -15.74 -0.04 24.17
C GLU A 137 -17.14 -0.01 23.52
N GLY A 138 -17.72 -1.18 23.20
CA GLY A 138 -19.10 -1.30 22.75
C GLY A 138 -19.33 -1.03 21.26
N HIS A 139 -18.27 -1.02 20.45
CA HIS A 139 -18.37 -0.90 18.99
C HIS A 139 -18.01 -2.19 18.27
N GLU A 140 -18.43 -2.29 17.02
CA GLU A 140 -18.27 -3.49 16.23
C GLU A 140 -17.02 -3.42 15.34
N GLN A 141 -16.30 -4.54 15.25
CA GLN A 141 -15.18 -4.72 14.33
C GLN A 141 -15.43 -5.88 13.37
N LEU A 142 -15.04 -5.69 12.11
CA LEU A 142 -15.07 -6.72 11.07
C LEU A 142 -13.67 -7.30 10.85
N LEU A 143 -13.60 -8.61 10.59
CA LEU A 143 -12.34 -9.28 10.27
C LEU A 143 -11.89 -8.84 8.87
N ALA A 144 -10.82 -8.05 8.78
CA ALA A 144 -10.33 -7.52 7.52
C ALA A 144 -10.00 -8.65 6.52
N GLY A 145 -9.43 -9.75 7.00
CA GLY A 145 -9.11 -10.91 6.18
C GLY A 145 -10.32 -11.55 5.49
N TYR A 146 -11.50 -11.53 6.12
CA TYR A 146 -12.74 -12.04 5.52
C TYR A 146 -13.21 -11.12 4.39
N LEU A 147 -13.18 -9.80 4.61
CA LEU A 147 -13.51 -8.83 3.57
C LEU A 147 -12.60 -8.98 2.34
N LEU A 148 -11.31 -9.22 2.54
CA LEU A 148 -10.37 -9.45 1.45
C LEU A 148 -10.67 -10.75 0.70
N ASN A 149 -10.72 -11.88 1.42
CA ASN A 149 -10.69 -13.21 0.81
C ASN A 149 -12.05 -13.70 0.32
N ASP A 150 -13.12 -13.39 1.05
CA ASP A 150 -14.44 -13.98 0.83
C ASP A 150 -15.39 -13.00 0.11
N ILE A 151 -15.10 -11.70 0.16
CA ILE A 151 -15.94 -10.67 -0.46
C ILE A 151 -15.24 -10.04 -1.67
N LEU A 152 -14.16 -9.28 -1.45
CA LEU A 152 -13.54 -8.45 -2.50
C LEU A 152 -12.82 -9.27 -3.56
N LYS A 153 -12.17 -10.38 -3.17
CA LYS A 153 -11.45 -11.25 -4.10
C LYS A 153 -12.39 -11.94 -5.08
N GLU A 154 -13.51 -12.42 -4.58
CA GLU A 154 -14.54 -13.11 -5.36
C GLU A 154 -15.34 -12.15 -6.26
N GLU A 155 -15.48 -10.89 -5.85
CA GLU A 155 -16.06 -9.84 -6.69
C GLU A 155 -15.12 -9.46 -7.85
N LYS A 156 -15.44 -9.91 -9.07
CA LYS A 156 -14.62 -9.70 -10.29
C LYS A 156 -15.30 -8.76 -11.29
N PRO A 157 -15.38 -7.44 -11.00
CA PRO A 157 -15.91 -6.49 -11.96
C PRO A 157 -14.99 -6.42 -13.19
N LEU A 158 -15.58 -6.09 -14.33
CA LEU A 158 -14.88 -6.04 -15.61
C LEU A 158 -13.68 -5.10 -15.54
N ASN A 159 -12.54 -5.54 -16.09
CA ASN A 159 -11.28 -4.79 -16.13
C ASN A 159 -10.68 -4.41 -14.76
N ARG A 160 -11.04 -5.11 -13.67
CA ARG A 160 -10.47 -4.89 -12.35
C ARG A 160 -8.95 -5.08 -12.36
N ILE A 161 -8.21 -4.02 -12.08
CA ILE A 161 -6.79 -4.12 -11.72
C ILE A 161 -6.59 -4.20 -10.20
N ALA A 162 -7.43 -3.50 -9.44
CA ALA A 162 -7.42 -3.45 -7.99
C ALA A 162 -8.84 -3.22 -7.47
N SER A 163 -9.17 -3.75 -6.28
CA SER A 163 -10.43 -3.46 -5.58
C SER A 163 -10.15 -3.07 -4.12
N MET A 164 -10.62 -1.88 -3.74
CA MET A 164 -10.53 -1.35 -2.39
C MET A 164 -11.91 -1.36 -1.74
N GLY A 165 -12.08 -2.15 -0.70
CA GLY A 165 -13.22 -2.02 0.20
C GLY A 165 -13.08 -0.77 1.06
N LEU A 166 -14.15 -0.02 1.25
CA LEU A 166 -14.22 1.03 2.27
C LEU A 166 -15.29 0.65 3.26
N SER A 167 -14.91 0.38 4.51
CA SER A 167 -15.84 0.04 5.58
C SER A 167 -16.13 1.25 6.45
N GLU A 168 -17.38 1.39 6.87
CA GLU A 168 -17.75 2.34 7.94
C GLU A 168 -17.45 1.81 9.35
N LEU A 169 -17.35 0.48 9.49
CA LEU A 169 -17.08 -0.19 10.75
C LEU A 169 -15.58 -0.38 10.92
N ASP A 170 -15.18 -0.52 12.18
CA ASP A 170 -13.80 -0.75 12.55
C ASP A 170 -13.29 -2.11 12.06
N LEU A 171 -11.99 -2.27 11.94
CA LEU A 171 -11.36 -3.47 11.37
C LEU A 171 -10.35 -4.07 12.32
N TYR A 172 -10.25 -5.40 12.31
CA TYR A 172 -9.16 -6.10 12.99
C TYR A 172 -8.52 -7.15 12.06
N PRO A 173 -7.20 -7.36 12.13
CA PRO A 173 -6.51 -8.27 11.21
C PRO A 173 -6.52 -9.72 11.69
N LYS A 174 -6.46 -9.93 13.02
CA LYS A 174 -6.37 -11.22 13.70
C LYS A 174 -6.94 -11.11 15.12
N PRO A 175 -7.40 -12.23 15.74
CA PRO A 175 -7.98 -12.20 17.08
C PRO A 175 -7.10 -11.52 18.14
N GLU A 176 -5.78 -11.68 18.04
CA GLU A 176 -4.81 -11.18 19.03
C GLU A 176 -4.43 -9.71 18.84
N TRP A 177 -4.95 -9.05 17.80
CA TRP A 177 -4.60 -7.68 17.43
C TRP A 177 -5.78 -6.74 17.71
N ASN A 178 -5.48 -5.49 18.06
CA ASN A 178 -6.50 -4.50 18.44
C ASN A 178 -7.32 -4.03 17.23
N TYR A 179 -6.65 -3.47 16.21
CA TYR A 179 -7.31 -2.96 15.01
C TYR A 179 -6.29 -2.79 13.87
N VAL A 180 -6.79 -2.47 12.68
CA VAL A 180 -6.01 -1.93 11.55
C VAL A 180 -6.79 -0.81 10.87
N PHE A 181 -6.10 0.20 10.34
CA PHE A 181 -6.74 1.24 9.53
C PHE A 181 -7.08 0.73 8.12
N GLY A 182 -6.26 -0.19 7.62
CA GLY A 182 -6.46 -0.91 6.38
C GLY A 182 -5.65 -2.20 6.33
N LEU A 183 -5.94 -3.00 5.31
CA LEU A 183 -5.20 -4.23 5.01
C LEU A 183 -5.31 -4.54 3.53
N ALA A 184 -4.17 -4.82 2.88
CA ALA A 184 -4.13 -5.21 1.47
C ALA A 184 -3.44 -6.55 1.23
N SER A 185 -3.93 -7.29 0.22
CA SER A 185 -3.23 -8.41 -0.40
C SER A 185 -2.41 -7.92 -1.59
N TYR A 186 -1.08 -8.09 -1.48
CA TYR A 186 -0.12 -7.85 -2.57
C TYR A 186 -0.38 -8.73 -3.81
N ARG A 187 -1.05 -9.88 -3.65
CA ARG A 187 -1.22 -10.88 -4.73
C ARG A 187 -2.61 -10.88 -5.33
N ASP A 188 -3.63 -10.76 -4.48
CA ASP A 188 -5.03 -10.91 -4.88
C ASP A 188 -5.62 -9.60 -5.40
N LYS A 189 -4.87 -8.49 -5.30
CA LYS A 189 -5.23 -7.16 -5.82
C LYS A 189 -6.49 -6.61 -5.15
N VAL A 190 -6.60 -6.90 -3.86
CA VAL A 190 -7.71 -6.46 -3.01
C VAL A 190 -7.17 -5.91 -1.71
N GLY A 191 -7.88 -4.95 -1.15
CA GLY A 191 -7.60 -4.41 0.17
C GLY A 191 -8.82 -3.73 0.73
N VAL A 192 -8.77 -3.38 2.00
CA VAL A 192 -9.85 -2.70 2.69
C VAL A 192 -9.26 -1.59 3.55
N SER A 193 -9.93 -0.45 3.62
CA SER A 193 -9.69 0.60 4.60
C SER A 193 -10.96 0.86 5.39
N SER A 194 -10.83 1.33 6.64
CA SER A 194 -11.97 1.75 7.47
C SER A 194 -11.96 3.24 7.72
N ILE A 195 -13.14 3.87 7.62
CA ILE A 195 -13.35 5.26 8.00
C ILE A 195 -13.50 5.41 9.53
N TYR A 196 -13.86 4.34 10.24
CA TYR A 196 -14.30 4.37 11.64
C TYR A 196 -13.35 5.12 12.57
N ARG A 197 -12.04 4.84 12.49
CA ARG A 197 -11.03 5.49 13.33
C ARG A 197 -10.51 6.80 12.74
N LEU A 198 -10.70 7.02 11.44
CA LEU A 198 -10.18 8.21 10.74
C LEU A 198 -10.99 9.46 11.06
N GLN A 199 -12.28 9.28 11.34
CA GLN A 199 -13.22 10.34 11.70
C GLN A 199 -13.07 10.83 13.15
N ASP A 200 -12.26 10.15 13.99
CA ASP A 200 -11.98 10.56 15.37
C ASP A 200 -13.25 10.84 16.20
N GLY A 201 -14.13 9.83 16.29
CA GLY A 201 -15.46 9.96 16.90
C GLY A 201 -16.54 10.02 15.83
N GLU A 202 -17.30 11.11 15.75
CA GLU A 202 -18.32 11.35 14.72
C GLU A 202 -17.76 12.27 13.62
N LEU A 203 -18.06 11.96 12.36
CA LEU A 203 -17.69 12.83 11.25
C LEU A 203 -18.59 14.07 11.22
N THR A 204 -18.00 15.24 11.43
CA THR A 204 -18.65 16.56 11.34
C THR A 204 -18.02 17.39 10.22
N SER A 205 -18.55 18.59 10.00
CA SER A 205 -17.93 19.54 9.08
C SER A 205 -16.57 20.04 9.58
N GLU A 206 -16.34 20.13 10.90
CA GLU A 206 -15.07 20.62 11.45
C GLU A 206 -13.91 19.64 11.22
N ASN A 207 -14.15 18.33 11.38
CA ASN A 207 -13.11 17.30 11.20
C ASN A 207 -13.11 16.68 9.78
N PHE A 208 -13.96 17.15 8.87
CA PHE A 208 -14.13 16.58 7.53
C PHE A 208 -12.82 16.46 6.76
N ASN A 209 -12.04 17.55 6.71
CA ASN A 209 -10.78 17.61 5.95
C ASN A 209 -9.68 16.75 6.58
N LEU A 210 -9.63 16.67 7.92
CA LEU A 210 -8.69 15.80 8.62
C LEU A 210 -8.99 14.32 8.32
N CYS A 211 -10.25 13.92 8.48
CA CYS A 211 -10.68 12.56 8.15
C CYS A 211 -10.49 12.24 6.66
N LEU A 212 -10.76 13.20 5.76
CA LEU A 212 -10.50 13.02 4.34
C LEU A 212 -9.00 12.80 4.09
N SER A 213 -8.13 13.66 4.61
CA SER A 213 -6.67 13.53 4.47
C SER A 213 -6.17 12.15 4.91
N ARG A 214 -6.63 11.67 6.08
CA ARG A 214 -6.34 10.32 6.58
C ARG A 214 -6.83 9.23 5.63
N LEU A 215 -8.08 9.34 5.14
CA LEU A 215 -8.65 8.37 4.20
C LEU A 215 -7.87 8.31 2.87
N LEU A 216 -7.42 9.46 2.35
CA LEU A 216 -6.60 9.51 1.14
C LEU A 216 -5.24 8.82 1.35
N LYS A 217 -4.57 9.10 2.49
CA LYS A 217 -3.29 8.46 2.86
C LYS A 217 -3.43 6.95 2.94
N ILE A 218 -4.38 6.45 3.76
CA ILE A 218 -4.58 5.01 3.96
C ILE A 218 -5.02 4.33 2.66
N SER A 219 -5.97 4.90 1.91
CA SER A 219 -6.44 4.26 0.67
C SER A 219 -5.34 4.16 -0.40
N SER A 220 -4.53 5.20 -0.57
CA SER A 220 -3.41 5.16 -1.52
C SER A 220 -2.27 4.25 -1.05
N HIS A 221 -2.02 4.18 0.26
CA HIS A 221 -1.08 3.24 0.87
C HIS A 221 -1.47 1.78 0.56
N GLU A 222 -2.71 1.40 0.88
CA GLU A 222 -3.19 0.03 0.70
C GLU A 222 -3.28 -0.36 -0.78
N ILE A 223 -3.69 0.55 -1.67
CA ILE A 223 -3.61 0.30 -3.12
C ILE A 223 -2.14 0.20 -3.58
N GLY A 224 -1.24 0.99 -3.00
CA GLY A 224 0.20 0.91 -3.26
C GLY A 224 0.77 -0.49 -3.00
N HIS A 225 0.32 -1.16 -1.93
CA HIS A 225 0.67 -2.56 -1.67
C HIS A 225 0.21 -3.51 -2.78
N MET A 226 -0.96 -3.29 -3.37
CA MET A 226 -1.44 -4.09 -4.52
C MET A 226 -0.52 -3.94 -5.74
N PHE A 227 0.13 -2.77 -5.89
CA PHE A 227 1.16 -2.50 -6.89
C PHE A 227 2.58 -2.92 -6.46
N GLY A 228 2.72 -3.65 -5.35
CA GLY A 228 3.99 -4.24 -4.91
C GLY A 228 4.90 -3.30 -4.11
N LEU A 229 4.41 -2.10 -3.74
CA LEU A 229 5.17 -1.20 -2.86
C LEU A 229 5.16 -1.80 -1.45
N HIS A 230 6.33 -2.02 -0.88
CA HIS A 230 6.43 -2.33 0.56
C HIS A 230 6.34 -1.04 1.37
N HIS A 231 6.24 -1.18 2.69
CA HIS A 231 6.47 -0.05 3.56
C HIS A 231 7.81 0.65 3.25
N CYS A 232 7.76 1.98 3.23
CA CYS A 232 8.90 2.82 2.93
C CYS A 232 9.62 3.18 4.23
N ILE A 233 10.95 3.01 4.25
CA ILE A 233 11.81 3.49 5.34
C ILE A 233 12.87 4.49 4.84
N ASN A 234 12.77 4.92 3.58
CA ASN A 234 13.76 5.79 2.93
C ASN A 234 13.52 7.29 3.24
N ALA A 235 12.26 7.68 3.41
CA ALA A 235 11.81 9.05 3.59
C ALA A 235 10.40 9.06 4.18
N ASN A 236 9.96 10.22 4.69
CA ASN A 236 8.57 10.49 5.03
C ASN A 236 7.72 10.42 3.75
N CYS A 237 6.86 9.42 3.68
CA CYS A 237 6.24 8.89 2.48
C CYS A 237 4.89 8.29 2.85
N VAL A 238 3.89 8.40 1.98
CA VAL A 238 2.58 7.77 2.22
C VAL A 238 2.64 6.25 2.38
N MET A 239 3.72 5.61 1.90
CA MET A 239 3.97 4.19 2.13
C MET A 239 4.65 3.89 3.48
N ASN A 240 4.84 4.83 4.40
CA ASN A 240 5.36 4.50 5.73
C ASN A 240 4.34 3.65 6.50
N GLY A 241 4.80 2.59 7.18
CA GLY A 241 3.95 1.86 8.13
C GLY A 241 3.58 2.73 9.32
N THR A 242 2.45 2.43 9.96
CA THR A 242 1.95 3.21 11.09
C THR A 242 1.22 2.34 12.12
N ASN A 243 1.39 2.67 13.40
CA ASN A 243 0.75 2.04 14.55
C ASN A 243 -0.40 2.88 15.14
N SER A 244 -0.49 4.19 14.82
CA SER A 244 -1.46 5.10 15.42
C SER A 244 -1.94 6.20 14.46
N MET A 245 -3.00 6.91 14.83
CA MET A 245 -3.49 8.05 14.03
C MET A 245 -2.55 9.24 14.11
N GLU A 246 -1.92 9.47 15.26
CA GLU A 246 -0.91 10.50 15.44
C GLU A 246 0.28 10.28 14.50
N GLU A 247 0.77 9.04 14.40
CA GLU A 247 1.84 8.69 13.46
C GLU A 247 1.39 8.82 11.99
N THR A 248 0.15 8.42 11.68
CA THR A 248 -0.44 8.60 10.34
C THR A 248 -0.53 10.09 9.96
N ASP A 249 -0.88 10.95 10.91
CA ASP A 249 -1.01 12.39 10.69
C ASP A 249 0.36 13.05 10.45
N MET A 250 1.40 12.62 11.16
CA MET A 250 2.78 13.06 10.95
C MET A 250 3.36 12.61 9.60
N HIS A 251 2.91 11.46 9.07
CA HIS A 251 3.38 10.96 7.79
C HIS A 251 2.80 11.74 6.60
N SER A 252 3.60 11.88 5.54
CA SER A 252 3.27 12.64 4.35
C SER A 252 2.29 11.89 3.44
N ILE A 253 1.37 12.62 2.80
CA ILE A 253 0.55 12.08 1.69
C ILE A 253 1.34 11.91 0.37
N ARG A 254 2.53 12.51 0.30
CA ARG A 254 3.41 12.45 -0.87
C ARG A 254 4.13 11.10 -0.90
N LEU A 255 4.23 10.48 -2.09
CA LEU A 255 5.21 9.41 -2.33
C LEU A 255 6.61 10.03 -2.43
N CYS A 256 7.58 9.48 -1.72
CA CYS A 256 8.97 9.88 -1.92
C CYS A 256 9.45 9.58 -3.34
N SER A 257 10.54 10.22 -3.78
CA SER A 257 11.09 10.08 -5.14
C SER A 257 11.27 8.61 -5.56
N VAL A 258 11.77 7.77 -4.64
CA VAL A 258 11.99 6.33 -4.88
C VAL A 258 10.67 5.60 -5.07
N CYS A 259 9.65 5.86 -4.25
CA CYS A 259 8.36 5.17 -4.38
C CYS A 259 7.55 5.68 -5.57
N GLN A 260 7.69 6.96 -5.95
CA GLN A 260 7.15 7.46 -7.22
C GLN A 260 7.81 6.75 -8.41
N ARG A 261 9.14 6.60 -8.41
CA ARG A 261 9.85 5.88 -9.47
C ARG A 261 9.40 4.42 -9.58
N LYS A 262 9.22 3.73 -8.45
CA LYS A 262 8.68 2.37 -8.42
C LYS A 262 7.29 2.32 -9.05
N LEU A 263 6.36 3.14 -8.56
CA LEU A 263 4.99 3.15 -9.05
C LEU A 263 4.93 3.53 -10.54
N ASN A 264 5.73 4.51 -10.98
CA ASN A 264 5.80 4.91 -12.39
C ASN A 264 6.33 3.79 -13.31
N SER A 265 7.17 2.91 -12.79
CA SER A 265 7.69 1.79 -13.58
C SER A 265 6.66 0.68 -13.86
N CYS A 266 5.57 0.61 -13.08
CA CYS A 266 4.47 -0.32 -13.33
C CYS A 266 3.22 0.36 -13.88
N ILE A 267 2.96 1.61 -13.51
CA ILE A 267 1.91 2.46 -14.08
C ILE A 267 2.60 3.64 -14.75
N PRO A 268 2.74 3.66 -16.09
CA PRO A 268 3.49 4.70 -16.81
C PRO A 268 2.69 6.01 -16.89
N TYR A 269 2.40 6.59 -15.72
CA TYR A 269 1.68 7.85 -15.58
C TYR A 269 2.58 9.04 -15.99
N ASP A 270 1.95 10.13 -16.42
CA ASP A 270 2.62 11.40 -16.66
C ASP A 270 2.90 12.09 -15.33
N ASN A 271 4.19 12.12 -14.96
CA ASN A 271 4.69 12.73 -13.72
C ASN A 271 4.25 14.19 -13.55
N LYS A 272 4.35 15.02 -14.61
CA LYS A 272 4.04 16.46 -14.54
C LYS A 272 2.54 16.69 -14.44
N LYS A 273 1.77 15.97 -15.26
CA LYS A 273 0.30 16.04 -15.22
C LYS A 273 -0.24 15.58 -13.87
N ARG A 274 0.22 14.43 -13.37
CA ARG A 274 -0.16 13.89 -12.06
C ARG A 274 0.09 14.92 -10.95
N LEU A 275 1.28 15.53 -10.95
CA LEU A 275 1.65 16.52 -9.96
C LEU A 275 0.76 17.79 -10.03
N SER A 276 0.52 18.33 -11.22
CA SER A 276 -0.37 19.50 -11.40
C SER A 276 -1.82 19.19 -11.01
N ASP A 277 -2.31 18.01 -11.34
CA ASP A 277 -3.70 17.64 -11.03
C ASP A 277 -3.89 17.36 -9.52
N LEU A 278 -2.87 16.80 -8.85
CA LEU A 278 -2.87 16.66 -7.39
C LEU A 278 -2.83 18.03 -6.68
N GLU A 279 -2.01 18.97 -7.16
CA GLU A 279 -1.99 20.35 -6.63
C GLU A 279 -3.37 21.00 -6.70
N LYS A 280 -4.03 20.95 -7.87
CA LYS A 280 -5.40 21.45 -8.05
C LYS A 280 -6.40 20.74 -7.16
N TYR A 281 -6.30 19.41 -7.04
CA TYR A 281 -7.18 18.62 -6.20
C TYR A 281 -7.07 19.02 -4.73
N PHE A 282 -5.84 19.13 -4.20
CA PHE A 282 -5.63 19.51 -2.81
C PHE A 282 -6.08 20.94 -2.53
N LYS A 283 -5.80 21.88 -3.45
CA LYS A 283 -6.27 23.26 -3.36
C LYS A 283 -7.80 23.37 -3.35
N LYS A 284 -8.48 22.64 -4.24
CA LYS A 284 -9.95 22.65 -4.37
C LYS A 284 -10.66 22.14 -3.10
N ASN A 285 -10.02 21.24 -2.35
CA ASN A 285 -10.60 20.59 -1.18
C ASN A 285 -10.01 21.10 0.15
N ASP A 286 -9.32 22.24 0.15
CA ASP A 286 -8.72 22.87 1.33
C ASP A 286 -7.79 21.93 2.13
N LEU A 287 -7.04 21.07 1.40
CA LEU A 287 -6.05 20.14 1.96
C LEU A 287 -4.64 20.75 1.86
N ILE A 288 -4.35 21.69 2.75
CA ILE A 288 -3.18 22.59 2.70
C ILE A 288 -1.85 21.82 2.65
N ASP A 289 -1.66 20.82 3.53
CA ASP A 289 -0.40 20.05 3.57
C ASP A 289 -0.08 19.36 2.24
N GLY A 290 -1.09 18.72 1.64
CA GLY A 290 -0.97 18.08 0.34
C GLY A 290 -0.66 19.09 -0.77
N PHE A 291 -1.35 20.22 -0.75
CA PHE A 291 -1.15 21.32 -1.70
C PHE A 291 0.30 21.85 -1.66
N ASP A 292 0.81 22.17 -0.47
CA ASP A 292 2.17 22.70 -0.30
C ASP A 292 3.25 21.69 -0.73
N LEU A 293 3.04 20.40 -0.44
CA LEU A 293 3.94 19.34 -0.91
C LEU A 293 4.00 19.26 -2.44
N MET A 294 2.85 19.35 -3.12
CA MET A 294 2.82 19.34 -4.59
C MET A 294 3.46 20.61 -5.16
N LYS A 295 3.22 21.77 -4.54
CA LYS A 295 3.81 23.05 -4.96
C LYS A 295 5.34 23.02 -4.93
N LYS A 296 5.92 22.48 -3.84
CA LYS A 296 7.38 22.31 -3.70
C LYS A 296 7.98 21.44 -4.81
N ASP A 297 7.31 20.36 -5.18
CA ASP A 297 7.75 19.52 -6.29
C ASP A 297 7.57 20.20 -7.65
N ILE A 298 6.55 21.06 -7.82
CA ILE A 298 6.35 21.82 -9.07
C ILE A 298 7.47 22.84 -9.26
N GLU A 299 7.84 23.56 -8.21
CA GLU A 299 8.88 24.59 -8.24
C GLU A 299 10.25 24.06 -8.66
N ILE A 300 10.57 22.79 -8.36
CA ILE A 300 11.88 22.22 -8.66
C ILE A 300 11.98 21.55 -10.04
N ILE A 301 10.84 21.26 -10.68
CA ILE A 301 10.80 20.62 -12.01
C ILE A 301 10.60 21.63 -13.15
N GLN A 302 10.37 22.89 -12.80
CA GLN A 302 10.34 24.04 -13.71
C GLN A 302 11.77 24.45 -14.07
#